data_AF-A0A5C7J434-F1
#
_entry.id   AF-A0A5C7J434-F1
#
_cell.length_a   1.000
_cell.length_b   1.000
_cell.length_c   1.000
_cell.angle_alpha   90.00
_cell.angle_beta   90.00
_cell.angle_gamma   90.00
#
_symmetry.space_group_name_H-M   'P 1'
#
loop_
_entity.id
_entity.type
_entity.pdbx_description
1 polymer ?
#
loop_
_entity_poly.entity_id
_entity_poly.type
_entity_poly.pdbx_seq_one_letter_code
_entity_poly.pdbx_strand_id
1 'polypeptide(L)'
;MENVLELNIGLLRNTDKQENRVVGIYNNLKKDFGNHDYRIADGIGDWGEERTYVARIPLHSANIELINTILEYMCIDFQQDAIAYMINGVGYMVFNPNYTGERYKFNINYFERF
;
A
#
# COMPACT_ATOMS: atom_id res chain seq x y z
N MET A 1 -1.57 6.91 22.53
CA MET A 1 -1.21 5.78 21.64
C MET A 1 -1.01 6.39 20.27
N GLU A 2 0.17 6.21 19.68
CA GLU A 2 0.45 6.69 18.32
C GLU A 2 -0.24 5.75 17.33
N ASN A 3 -0.95 6.30 16.35
CA ASN A 3 -1.59 5.48 15.33
C ASN A 3 -0.52 5.05 14.33
N VAL A 4 -0.56 3.81 13.88
CA VAL A 4 0.39 3.31 12.87
C VAL A 4 -0.38 2.81 11.67
N LEU A 5 -0.03 3.33 10.50
CA LEU A 5 -0.47 2.85 9.20
C LEU A 5 0.60 1.93 8.63
N GLU A 6 0.24 0.68 8.38
CA GLU A 6 1.05 -0.29 7.65
C GLU A 6 0.47 -0.44 6.24
N LEU A 7 1.31 -0.43 5.22
CA LEU A 7 0.90 -0.47 3.81
C LEU A 7 1.63 -1.57 3.05
N ASN A 8 0.88 -2.28 2.20
CA ASN A 8 1.43 -3.14 1.16
C ASN A 8 1.02 -2.62 -0.21
N ILE A 9 2.01 -2.22 -1.00
CA ILE A 9 1.81 -1.73 -2.36
C ILE A 9 2.61 -2.63 -3.31
N GLY A 10 1.91 -3.21 -4.28
CA GLY A 10 2.49 -4.08 -5.29
C GLY A 10 3.50 -3.33 -6.19
N LEU A 11 4.67 -3.93 -6.36
CA LEU A 11 5.65 -3.53 -7.36
C LEU A 11 5.48 -4.41 -8.60
N LEU A 12 5.49 -3.77 -9.78
CA LEU A 12 5.39 -4.50 -11.05
C LEU A 12 6.43 -5.62 -11.12
N ARG A 13 6.01 -6.83 -11.49
CA ARG A 13 6.90 -7.99 -11.64
C ARG A 13 8.05 -7.68 -12.59
N ASN A 14 9.29 -7.93 -12.14
CA ASN A 14 10.53 -7.97 -12.92
C ASN A 14 10.61 -6.97 -14.08
N THR A 15 10.70 -5.67 -13.76
CA THR A 15 11.06 -4.65 -14.75
C THR A 15 12.14 -3.74 -14.19
N ASP A 16 12.99 -3.19 -15.06
CA ASP A 16 13.98 -2.14 -14.74
C ASP A 16 13.33 -0.85 -14.18
N LYS A 17 11.99 -0.80 -14.15
CA LYS A 17 11.19 0.32 -13.63
C LYS A 17 10.89 0.21 -12.13
N GLN A 18 11.28 -0.89 -11.46
CA GLN A 18 11.00 -1.09 -10.03
C GLN A 18 11.64 -0.01 -9.14
N GLU A 19 12.89 0.37 -9.40
CA GLU A 19 13.59 1.39 -8.60
C GLU A 19 12.89 2.76 -8.68
N ASN A 20 12.53 3.20 -9.89
CA ASN A 20 11.78 4.45 -10.09
C ASN A 20 10.42 4.42 -9.39
N ARG A 21 9.78 3.25 -9.34
CA ARG A 21 8.49 3.07 -8.67
C ARG A 21 8.61 3.13 -7.15
N VAL A 22 9.65 2.51 -6.57
CA VAL A 22 9.94 2.60 -5.13
C VAL A 22 10.17 4.07 -4.73
N VAL A 23 10.97 4.81 -5.50
CA VAL A 23 11.21 6.24 -5.27
C VAL A 23 9.91 7.04 -5.39
N GLY A 24 9.09 6.77 -6.39
CA GLY A 24 7.78 7.41 -6.57
C GLY A 24 6.83 7.16 -5.39
N ILE A 25 6.71 5.91 -4.95
CA ILE A 25 5.89 5.52 -3.79
C ILE A 25 6.37 6.25 -2.53
N TYR A 26 7.68 6.19 -2.23
CA TYR A 26 8.25 6.85 -1.07
C TYR A 26 7.98 8.36 -1.08
N ASN A 27 8.16 9.03 -2.22
CA ASN A 27 7.94 10.48 -2.32
C ASN A 27 6.46 10.87 -2.16
N ASN A 28 5.52 10.09 -2.72
CA ASN A 28 4.09 10.34 -2.53
C ASN A 28 3.66 10.12 -1.08
N LEU A 29 4.04 8.99 -0.48
CA LEU A 29 3.75 8.74 0.94
C LEU A 29 4.41 9.80 1.84
N LYS A 30 5.63 10.25 1.52
CA LYS A 30 6.30 11.31 2.26
C LYS A 30 5.60 12.65 2.17
N LYS A 31 5.06 12.99 1.01
CA LYS A 31 4.32 14.23 0.80
C LYS A 31 3.06 14.29 1.66
N ASP A 32 2.31 13.19 1.72
CA ASP A 32 0.99 13.18 2.35
C ASP A 32 1.02 12.75 3.83
N PHE A 33 1.96 11.89 4.21
CA PHE A 33 2.07 11.35 5.58
C PHE A 33 3.38 11.68 6.30
N GLY A 34 4.39 12.22 5.60
CA GLY A 34 5.71 12.48 6.17
C GLY A 34 6.71 11.33 6.04
N ASN A 35 7.91 11.52 6.58
CA ASN A 35 8.93 10.47 6.54
C ASN A 35 8.43 9.20 7.22
N HIS A 36 8.81 8.05 6.67
CA HIS A 36 8.37 6.75 7.14
C HIS A 36 9.44 5.70 6.84
N ASP A 37 9.34 4.58 7.54
CA ASP A 37 10.18 3.42 7.30
C ASP A 37 9.52 2.54 6.24
N TYR A 38 10.35 1.92 5.39
CA TYR A 38 9.89 0.95 4.41
C TYR A 38 10.92 -0.17 4.19
N ARG A 39 10.44 -1.31 3.72
CA ARG A 39 11.25 -2.42 3.22
C ARG A 39 10.61 -3.01 1.97
N ILE A 40 11.40 -3.72 1.18
CA ILE A 40 10.87 -4.52 0.07
C ILE A 40 10.76 -5.97 0.54
N ALA A 41 9.61 -6.59 0.31
CA ALA A 41 9.35 -7.99 0.61
C ALA A 41 8.98 -8.72 -0.66
N ASP A 42 9.47 -9.94 -0.83
CA ASP A 42 8.99 -10.86 -1.85
C ASP A 42 8.01 -11.82 -1.17
N GLY A 43 6.76 -11.86 -1.65
CA GLY A 43 5.70 -12.70 -1.10
C GLY A 43 4.96 -13.47 -2.19
N ILE A 44 4.04 -14.35 -1.79
CA ILE A 44 3.14 -15.05 -2.71
C ILE A 44 1.74 -14.50 -2.48
N GLY A 45 1.24 -13.69 -3.41
CA GLY A 45 -0.16 -13.29 -3.45
C GLY A 45 -1.02 -14.33 -4.16
N ASP A 46 -2.33 -14.08 -4.23
CA ASP A 46 -3.30 -14.96 -4.91
C ASP A 46 -2.93 -15.23 -6.39
N TRP A 47 -2.15 -14.35 -7.01
CA TRP A 47 -1.78 -14.42 -8.43
C TRP A 47 -0.32 -14.87 -8.65
N GLY A 48 0.39 -15.30 -7.59
CA GLY A 48 1.78 -15.75 -7.61
C GLY A 48 2.75 -14.80 -6.90
N GLU A 49 4.05 -14.95 -7.17
CA GLU A 49 5.09 -14.11 -6.56
C GLU A 49 4.84 -12.62 -6.84
N GLU A 50 4.84 -11.82 -5.79
CA GLU A 50 4.65 -10.38 -5.83
C GLU A 50 5.70 -9.71 -4.96
N ARG A 51 6.44 -8.79 -5.58
CA ARG A 51 7.38 -7.93 -4.89
C ARG A 51 6.61 -6.74 -4.35
N THR A 52 6.72 -6.48 -3.06
CA THR A 52 5.83 -5.56 -2.35
C THR A 52 6.64 -4.50 -1.63
N TYR A 53 6.21 -3.25 -1.76
CA TYR A 53 6.65 -2.16 -0.91
C TYR A 53 5.86 -2.21 0.40
N VAL A 54 6.55 -2.53 1.50
CA VAL A 54 5.98 -2.63 2.84
C VAL A 54 6.38 -1.39 3.62
N ALA A 55 5.40 -0.56 3.99
CA ALA A 55 5.64 0.71 4.67
C ALA A 55 5.07 0.72 6.09
N ARG A 56 5.73 1.42 7.01
CA ARG A 56 5.20 1.72 8.35
C ARG A 56 5.28 3.21 8.61
N ILE A 57 4.11 3.81 8.77
CA ILE A 57 3.91 5.25 8.82
C ILE A 57 3.28 5.62 10.17
N PRO A 58 4.00 6.34 11.05
CA PRO A 58 3.39 6.93 12.23
C PRO A 58 2.40 8.02 11.82
N LEU A 59 1.19 7.94 12.34
CA LEU A 59 0.11 8.87 12.04
C LEU A 59 -0.22 9.74 13.24
N HIS A 60 -0.33 11.04 13.00
CA HIS A 60 -0.86 11.98 14.00
C HIS A 60 -2.36 11.73 14.25
N SER A 61 -3.12 11.34 13.22
CA SER A 61 -4.54 10.98 13.33
C SER A 61 -4.90 9.83 12.38
N ALA A 62 -5.82 8.96 12.80
CA ALA A 62 -6.32 7.85 12.01
C ALA A 62 -7.61 8.22 11.24
N ASN A 63 -7.57 9.30 10.45
CA ASN A 63 -8.72 9.68 9.61
C ASN A 63 -8.81 8.74 8.40
N ILE A 64 -9.67 7.72 8.52
CA ILE A 64 -9.85 6.66 7.52
C ILE A 64 -10.29 7.21 6.16
N GLU A 65 -11.17 8.21 6.13
CA GLU A 65 -11.70 8.78 4.87
C GLU A 65 -10.59 9.50 4.09
N LEU A 66 -9.77 10.28 4.79
CA LEU A 66 -8.60 10.93 4.20
C LEU A 66 -7.57 9.90 3.70
N ILE A 67 -7.28 8.88 4.51
CA ILE A 67 -6.33 7.81 4.13
C ILE A 67 -6.84 7.08 2.89
N ASN A 68 -8.13 6.71 2.85
CA ASN A 68 -8.73 6.09 1.67
C ASN A 68 -8.59 6.97 0.44
N THR A 69 -8.89 8.27 0.56
CA THR A 69 -8.79 9.22 -0.57
C THR A 69 -7.36 9.29 -1.11
N ILE A 70 -6.35 9.38 -0.25
CA ILE A 70 -4.94 9.41 -0.65
C ILE A 70 -4.55 8.10 -1.34
N LEU A 71 -4.93 6.96 -0.76
CA LEU A 71 -4.61 5.65 -1.33
C LEU A 71 -5.35 5.38 -2.65
N GLU A 72 -6.55 5.92 -2.87
CA GLU A 72 -7.25 5.86 -4.15
C GLU A 72 -6.48 6.60 -5.25
N TYR A 73 -5.96 7.80 -4.96
CA TYR A 73 -5.09 8.52 -5.89
C TYR A 73 -3.81 7.74 -6.18
N MET A 74 -3.19 7.14 -5.16
CA MET A 74 -2.03 6.28 -5.36
C MET A 74 -2.34 5.06 -6.22
N CYS A 75 -3.53 4.47 -6.09
CA CYS A 75 -3.93 3.37 -6.97
C CYS A 75 -3.95 3.80 -8.44
N ILE A 76 -4.41 5.03 -8.73
CA ILE A 76 -4.39 5.58 -10.09
C ILE A 76 -2.96 5.83 -10.57
N ASP A 77 -2.17 6.59 -9.79
CA ASP A 77 -0.82 7.00 -10.16
C ASP A 77 0.11 5.82 -10.42
N PHE A 78 -0.05 4.77 -9.61
CA PHE A 78 0.76 3.57 -9.72
C PHE A 78 0.07 2.45 -10.50
N GLN A 79 -1.11 2.67 -11.09
CA GLN A 79 -1.83 1.62 -11.82
C GLN A 79 -1.97 0.34 -10.97
N GLN A 80 -2.34 0.50 -9.70
CA GLN A 80 -2.74 -0.60 -8.84
C GLN A 80 -4.21 -0.86 -9.02
N ASP A 81 -4.62 -2.12 -8.93
CA ASP A 81 -6.03 -2.49 -8.80
C ASP A 81 -6.53 -2.18 -7.38
N ALA A 82 -5.68 -2.45 -6.39
CA ALA A 82 -5.95 -2.19 -4.98
C ALA A 82 -4.65 -2.00 -4.17
N ILE A 83 -4.78 -1.37 -3.00
CA ILE A 83 -3.73 -1.27 -1.98
C ILE A 83 -4.31 -1.82 -0.67
N ALA A 84 -3.59 -2.76 -0.07
CA ALA A 84 -3.92 -3.30 1.25
C ALA A 84 -3.23 -2.47 2.34
N TYR A 85 -3.95 -2.20 3.44
CA TYR A 85 -3.37 -1.45 4.55
C TYR A 85 -3.94 -1.88 5.90
N MET A 86 -3.21 -1.59 6.97
CA MET A 86 -3.66 -1.79 8.34
C MET A 86 -3.50 -0.52 9.15
N ILE A 87 -4.46 -0.24 10.04
CA ILE A 87 -4.33 0.79 11.07
C ILE A 87 -4.54 0.13 12.42
N ASN A 88 -3.52 0.21 13.28
CA ASN A 88 -3.56 -0.35 14.64
C ASN A 88 -4.06 -1.80 14.70
N GLY A 89 -3.67 -2.63 13.73
CA GLY A 89 -4.08 -4.04 13.68
C GLY A 89 -5.39 -4.34 12.92
N VAL A 90 -6.13 -3.32 12.48
CA VAL A 90 -7.36 -3.49 11.69
C VAL A 90 -7.03 -3.36 10.20
N GLY A 91 -7.38 -4.38 9.41
CA GLY A 91 -7.07 -4.45 7.98
C GLY A 91 -8.15 -3.90 7.07
N TYR A 92 -7.72 -3.26 5.99
CA TYR A 92 -8.54 -2.55 5.02
C TYR A 92 -7.98 -2.74 3.60
N MET A 93 -8.84 -2.53 2.62
CA MET A 93 -8.50 -2.53 1.20
C MET A 93 -9.03 -1.26 0.57
N VAL A 94 -8.17 -0.54 -0.15
CA VAL A 94 -8.59 0.53 -1.06
C VAL A 94 -8.49 0.01 -2.48
N PHE A 95 -9.49 0.28 -3.29
CA PHE A 95 -9.49 -0.10 -4.70
C PHE A 95 -9.30 1.13 -5.56
N ASN A 96 -8.65 0.95 -6.71
CA ASN A 96 -8.68 1.96 -7.75
C ASN A 96 -10.13 2.25 -8.13
N PRO A 97 -10.56 3.52 -8.18
CA PRO A 97 -11.94 3.87 -8.53
C PRO A 97 -12.31 3.42 -9.95
N ASN A 98 -11.31 3.23 -10.83
CA ASN A 98 -11.52 2.72 -12.19
C ASN A 98 -11.47 1.19 -12.29
N TYR A 99 -11.24 0.47 -11.19
CA TYR A 99 -11.21 -0.98 -11.19
C TYR A 99 -12.61 -1.57 -11.35
N THR A 100 -12.80 -2.35 -12.41
CA THR A 100 -14.08 -2.99 -12.78
C THR A 100 -14.09 -4.50 -12.53
N GLY A 101 -12.98 -5.07 -12.02
CA GLY A 101 -12.87 -6.49 -11.70
C GLY A 101 -13.55 -6.87 -10.38
N GLU A 102 -13.37 -8.13 -9.98
CA GLU A 102 -13.88 -8.64 -8.71
C GLU A 102 -13.15 -8.01 -7.53
N ARG A 103 -13.90 -7.46 -6.57
CA ARG A 103 -13.32 -6.84 -5.37
C ARG A 103 -13.20 -7.86 -4.26
N TYR A 104 -11.97 -8.04 -3.77
CA TYR A 104 -11.67 -9.00 -2.72
C TYR A 104 -11.69 -8.36 -1.33
N LYS A 105 -11.83 -9.19 -0.30
CA LYS A 105 -11.69 -8.74 1.09
C LYS A 105 -10.21 -8.74 1.47
N PHE A 106 -9.86 -7.87 2.43
CA PHE A 106 -8.54 -7.92 3.07
C PHE A 106 -8.25 -9.35 3.58
N ASN A 107 -7.07 -9.86 3.28
CA ASN A 107 -6.61 -11.16 3.74
C ASN A 107 -5.31 -11.01 4.51
N ILE A 108 -5.37 -11.25 5.82
CA ILE A 108 -4.22 -11.10 6.72
C ILE A 108 -3.08 -12.07 6.40
N ASN A 109 -3.37 -13.22 5.80
CA ASN A 109 -2.35 -14.22 5.48
C ASN A 109 -1.41 -13.77 4.35
N TYR A 110 -1.87 -12.84 3.51
CA TYR A 110 -1.09 -12.25 2.42
C TYR A 110 -0.56 -10.86 2.78
N PHE A 111 -0.86 -10.36 3.99
CA PHE A 111 -0.39 -9.06 4.42
C PHE A 111 0.95 -9.18 5.13
N GLU A 112 2.01 -8.77 4.44
CA GLU A 112 3.32 -8.54 5.04
C GLU A 112 3.27 -7.43 6.09
N ARG A 113 3.57 -7.76 7.34
CA ARG A 113 3.69 -6.78 8.43
C ARG A 113 5.08 -6.15 8.42
N PHE A 114 5.16 -4.92 8.91
CA PHE A 114 6.44 -4.22 8.96
C PHE A 114 7.36 -4.74 10.06
#